data_AF-A0A6L8U1Z3-F1
#
_entry.id   AF-A0A6L8U1Z3-F1
#
_cell.length_a   1.000
_cell.length_b   1.000
_cell.length_c   1.000
_cell.angle_alpha   90.00
_cell.angle_beta   90.00
_cell.angle_gamma   90.00
#
_symmetry.space_group_name_H-M   'P 1'
#
loop_
_entity.id
_entity.type
_entity.pdbx_description
1 polymer ?
#
loop_
_entity_poly.entity_id
_entity_poly.type
_entity_poly.pdbx_seq_one_letter_code
_entity_poly.pdbx_strand_id
1 'polypeptide(L)'
;MNQLKKSTTLTGLILLLSGLSFSLLSQEVTIAYKYSADKPVSYSSTSEMAQIIDMQGQTMQIDVTSAFGCSVKQAGLQGKDLVLEITVDTLGQSSDSPMGNSGGPIMGIKGKTCKIVVSPYGKAVDLSGAEAIVFNVEGSGESNLSESLHDFFPLLPENPVKPGDTWNTSDSSAMKTAAMDRTLISNIINKLEAIEMVDGVECARITKEGTGTFKMSLQAQGMDLSIKG
;
A
#
# COMPACT_ATOMS: atom_id res chain seq x y z
N MET A 1 -49.98 46.02 27.35
CA MET A 1 -50.44 44.93 28.25
C MET A 1 -49.23 44.17 28.75
N ASN A 2 -49.00 44.24 30.07
CA ASN A 2 -48.22 43.41 31.01
C ASN A 2 -47.13 42.46 30.43
N GLN A 3 -45.83 42.73 30.64
CA GLN A 3 -45.03 42.48 31.87
C GLN A 3 -45.05 41.03 32.36
N LEU A 4 -43.90 40.34 32.34
CA LEU A 4 -43.22 39.98 33.59
C LEU A 4 -41.74 39.57 33.35
N LYS A 5 -40.86 40.29 34.05
CA LYS A 5 -39.43 40.01 34.26
C LYS A 5 -39.26 38.79 35.18
N LYS A 6 -38.20 38.00 35.00
CA LYS A 6 -37.35 37.55 36.11
C LYS A 6 -35.88 37.60 35.74
N SER A 7 -35.19 38.42 36.52
CA SER A 7 -33.74 38.61 36.59
C SER A 7 -33.13 37.51 37.47
N THR A 8 -31.97 37.00 37.08
CA THR A 8 -30.98 36.51 38.04
C THR A 8 -29.59 36.88 37.52
N THR A 9 -29.02 37.95 38.06
CA THR A 9 -27.59 38.25 38.00
C THR A 9 -26.87 37.47 39.09
N LEU A 10 -25.84 36.70 38.72
CA LEU A 10 -24.74 36.38 39.63
C LEU A 10 -23.44 36.71 38.90
N THR A 11 -22.78 37.75 39.38
CA THR A 11 -21.47 38.24 38.94
C THR A 11 -20.37 37.48 39.68
N GLY A 12 -19.32 37.07 38.97
CA GLY A 12 -18.03 36.62 39.51
C GLY A 12 -17.10 36.22 38.36
N LEU A 13 -16.40 37.18 37.74
CA LEU A 13 -14.99 37.56 37.97
C LEU A 13 -13.96 36.65 37.24
N ILE A 14 -13.62 37.11 36.04
CA ILE A 14 -12.33 37.17 35.32
C ILE A 14 -11.21 36.17 35.72
N LEU A 15 -10.75 35.39 34.74
CA LEU A 15 -9.32 35.10 34.54
C LEU A 15 -8.97 35.27 33.05
N LEU A 16 -8.25 36.37 32.77
CA LEU A 16 -7.45 36.55 31.56
C LEU A 16 -6.15 35.75 31.71
N LEU A 17 -6.00 34.67 30.95
CA LEU A 17 -4.72 34.17 30.43
C LEU A 17 -4.97 33.86 28.94
N SER A 18 -4.56 34.69 27.98
CA SER A 18 -3.21 34.78 27.40
C SER A 18 -2.56 33.43 27.10
N GLY A 19 -2.79 32.92 25.88
CA GLY A 19 -1.86 32.05 25.13
C GLY A 19 -1.85 30.57 25.50
N LEU A 20 -1.66 29.74 24.45
CA LEU A 20 -1.44 28.27 24.44
C LEU A 20 -2.74 27.44 24.49
N SER A 21 -3.11 26.58 23.52
CA SER A 21 -2.42 26.03 22.35
C SER A 21 -3.43 25.39 21.41
N PHE A 22 -3.61 25.90 20.19
CA PHE A 22 -4.02 25.08 19.04
C PHE A 22 -3.30 25.55 17.79
N SER A 23 -1.96 25.62 17.89
CA SER A 23 -1.06 25.70 16.73
C SER A 23 -0.29 24.39 16.60
N LEU A 24 -0.97 23.24 16.73
CA LEU A 24 -0.37 21.92 16.49
C LEU A 24 -0.66 21.40 15.07
N LEU A 25 -1.09 22.26 14.14
CA LEU A 25 -1.41 21.91 12.75
C LEU A 25 -0.40 22.43 11.72
N SER A 26 0.78 22.91 12.13
CA SER A 26 1.75 23.50 11.19
C SER A 26 3.21 23.09 11.42
N GLN A 27 3.50 22.07 12.23
CA GLN A 27 4.85 21.53 12.25
C GLN A 27 5.07 20.70 10.99
N GLU A 28 6.05 21.14 10.20
CA GLU A 28 6.59 20.34 9.11
C GLU A 28 7.29 19.12 9.69
N VAL A 29 7.03 17.97 9.09
CA VAL A 29 7.62 16.70 9.46
C VAL A 29 8.31 16.08 8.26
N THR A 30 9.47 15.50 8.48
CA THR A 30 10.11 14.63 7.49
C THR A 30 9.58 13.21 7.68
N ILE A 31 8.91 12.67 6.68
CA ILE A 31 8.37 11.31 6.70
C ILE A 31 9.38 10.38 6.05
N ALA A 32 9.79 9.33 6.76
CA ALA A 32 10.68 8.30 6.26
C ALA A 32 10.36 6.96 6.92
N TYR A 33 10.68 5.86 6.24
CA TYR A 33 10.55 4.53 6.83
C TYR A 33 11.58 4.33 7.94
N LYS A 34 11.11 3.87 9.09
CA LYS A 34 11.94 3.59 10.28
C LYS A 34 11.50 2.26 10.88
N TYR A 35 12.08 1.18 10.39
CA TYR A 35 11.86 -0.16 10.95
C TYR A 35 12.84 -0.42 12.09
N SER A 36 12.43 -1.23 13.06
CA SER A 36 13.31 -1.74 14.12
C SER A 36 13.76 -3.16 13.78
N ALA A 37 14.92 -3.58 14.28
CA ALA A 37 15.34 -4.98 14.23
C ALA A 37 14.59 -5.86 15.24
N ASP A 38 14.16 -5.27 16.37
CA ASP A 38 13.58 -6.00 17.51
C ASP A 38 12.05 -6.01 17.48
N LYS A 39 11.45 -5.04 16.80
CA LYS A 39 9.99 -4.86 16.71
C LYS A 39 9.55 -4.93 15.25
N PRO A 40 9.14 -6.10 14.75
CA PRO A 40 8.59 -6.22 13.41
C PRO A 40 7.26 -5.47 13.31
N VAL A 41 7.01 -4.88 12.16
CA VAL A 41 5.73 -4.25 11.81
C VAL A 41 4.94 -5.21 10.95
N SER A 42 3.71 -5.52 11.34
CA SER A 42 2.81 -6.38 10.58
C SER A 42 1.97 -5.57 9.61
N TYR A 43 1.86 -6.08 8.39
CA TYR A 43 1.07 -5.50 7.33
C TYR A 43 0.04 -6.50 6.83
N SER A 44 -1.09 -5.97 6.39
CA SER A 44 -2.12 -6.71 5.66
C SER A 44 -2.55 -5.87 4.48
N SER A 45 -2.53 -6.48 3.31
CA SER A 45 -3.02 -5.91 2.05
C SER A 45 -4.08 -6.84 1.50
N THR A 46 -5.24 -6.27 1.20
CA THR A 46 -6.34 -6.95 0.52
C THR A 46 -6.72 -6.13 -0.69
N SER A 47 -6.94 -6.79 -1.82
CA SER A 47 -7.34 -6.14 -3.07
C SER A 47 -8.51 -6.89 -3.67
N GLU A 48 -9.49 -6.12 -4.13
CA GLU A 48 -10.60 -6.59 -4.97
C GLU A 48 -10.50 -5.87 -6.31
N MET A 49 -10.62 -6.62 -7.40
CA MET A 49 -10.49 -6.12 -8.76
C MET A 49 -11.54 -6.76 -9.65
N ALA A 50 -12.39 -5.95 -10.26
CA ALA A 50 -13.28 -6.39 -11.33
C ALA A 50 -12.59 -6.17 -12.69
N GLN A 51 -12.39 -7.25 -13.44
CA GLN A 51 -11.81 -7.24 -14.78
C GLN A 51 -12.91 -7.49 -15.81
N ILE A 52 -13.10 -6.56 -16.74
CA ILE A 52 -14.04 -6.74 -17.86
C ILE A 52 -13.22 -7.11 -19.09
N ILE A 53 -13.46 -8.29 -19.63
CA ILE A 53 -12.75 -8.84 -20.78
C ILE A 53 -13.73 -9.12 -21.91
N ASP A 54 -13.45 -8.58 -23.10
CA ASP A 54 -14.18 -8.91 -24.33
C ASP A 54 -13.47 -10.05 -25.08
N MET A 55 -14.10 -11.23 -25.13
CA MET A 55 -13.60 -12.40 -25.85
C MET A 55 -14.59 -12.79 -26.94
N GLN A 56 -14.15 -12.76 -28.20
CA GLN A 56 -14.95 -13.19 -29.37
C GLN A 56 -16.35 -12.53 -29.46
N GLY A 57 -16.49 -11.28 -29.00
CA GLY A 57 -17.76 -10.55 -29.00
C GLY A 57 -18.66 -10.80 -27.78
N GLN A 58 -18.18 -11.57 -26.79
CA GLN A 58 -18.82 -11.72 -25.48
C GLN A 58 -18.02 -10.96 -24.42
N THR A 59 -18.71 -10.14 -23.65
CA THR A 59 -18.15 -9.47 -22.47
C THR A 59 -18.29 -10.39 -21.26
N MET A 60 -17.18 -10.63 -20.58
CA MET A 60 -17.13 -11.39 -19.32
C MET A 60 -16.52 -10.53 -18.23
N GLN A 61 -17.10 -10.60 -17.03
CA GLN A 61 -16.48 -10.04 -15.83
C GLN A 61 -15.76 -11.15 -15.07
N ILE A 62 -14.56 -10.86 -14.59
CA ILE A 62 -13.78 -11.70 -13.69
C ILE A 62 -13.48 -10.87 -12.45
N ASP A 63 -13.96 -11.33 -11.30
CA ASP A 63 -13.69 -10.68 -10.02
C ASP A 63 -12.50 -11.38 -9.35
N VAL A 64 -11.44 -10.63 -9.08
CA VAL A 64 -10.21 -11.13 -8.47
C VAL A 64 -10.08 -10.56 -7.08
N THR A 65 -9.95 -11.43 -6.09
CA THR A 65 -9.62 -11.07 -4.71
C THR A 65 -8.20 -11.56 -4.40
N SER A 66 -7.36 -10.69 -3.85
CA SER A 66 -6.01 -11.04 -3.40
C SER A 66 -5.80 -10.62 -1.96
N ALA A 67 -5.04 -11.43 -1.22
CA ALA A 67 -4.64 -11.14 0.15
C ALA A 67 -3.15 -11.39 0.31
N PHE A 68 -2.44 -10.43 0.91
CA PHE A 68 -1.03 -10.54 1.26
C PHE A 68 -0.82 -9.98 2.67
N GLY A 69 -0.31 -10.83 3.56
CA GLY A 69 0.07 -10.45 4.92
C GLY A 69 1.54 -10.77 5.14
N CYS A 70 2.26 -9.84 5.76
CA CYS A 70 3.66 -10.03 6.09
C CYS A 70 4.07 -9.26 7.34
N SER A 71 5.21 -9.64 7.90
CA SER A 71 5.92 -8.84 8.89
C SER A 71 7.25 -8.35 8.33
N VAL A 72 7.59 -7.11 8.68
CA VAL A 72 8.75 -6.39 8.17
C VAL A 72 9.60 -5.94 9.34
N LYS A 73 10.90 -6.23 9.29
CA LYS A 73 11.88 -5.72 10.27
C LYS A 73 13.15 -5.26 9.58
N GLN A 74 13.90 -4.40 10.25
CA GLN A 74 15.20 -3.97 9.73
C GLN A 74 16.23 -5.10 9.87
N ALA A 75 16.96 -5.37 8.80
CA ALA A 75 18.02 -6.38 8.72
C ALA A 75 19.41 -5.80 8.42
N GLY A 76 19.51 -4.48 8.26
CA GLY A 76 20.78 -3.78 8.02
C GLY A 76 20.59 -2.50 7.23
N LEU A 77 21.69 -1.97 6.72
CA LEU A 77 21.75 -0.84 5.79
C LEU A 77 22.66 -1.21 4.62
N GLN A 78 22.34 -0.70 3.43
CA GLN A 78 23.20 -0.73 2.26
C GLN A 78 23.44 0.72 1.81
N GLY A 79 24.53 1.31 2.28
CA GLY A 79 24.74 2.75 2.14
C GLY A 79 23.67 3.52 2.91
N LYS A 80 22.84 4.30 2.21
CA LYS A 80 21.70 5.03 2.79
C LYS A 80 20.39 4.23 2.76
N ASP A 81 20.36 3.11 2.04
CA ASP A 81 19.14 2.33 1.81
C ASP A 81 18.94 1.30 2.93
N LEU A 82 17.68 0.97 3.19
CA LEU A 82 17.26 0.05 4.23
C LEU A 82 17.27 -1.37 3.68
N VAL A 83 17.98 -2.28 4.37
CA VAL A 83 17.83 -3.71 4.14
C VAL A 83 16.71 -4.20 5.05
N LEU A 84 15.60 -4.66 4.46
CA LEU A 84 14.44 -5.15 5.18
C LEU A 84 14.33 -6.66 5.05
N GLU A 85 14.06 -7.34 6.16
CA GLU A 85 13.65 -8.74 6.16
C GLU A 85 12.13 -8.80 6.19
N ILE A 86 11.56 -9.49 5.20
CA ILE A 86 10.13 -9.70 5.03
C ILE A 86 9.84 -11.16 5.38
N THR A 87 8.90 -11.41 6.28
CA THR A 87 8.37 -12.75 6.57
C THR A 87 6.93 -12.83 6.09
N VAL A 88 6.61 -13.77 5.22
CA VAL A 88 5.26 -13.92 4.67
C VAL A 88 4.36 -14.63 5.67
N ASP A 89 3.24 -14.02 6.04
CA ASP A 89 2.25 -14.61 6.93
C ASP A 89 1.08 -15.23 6.17
N THR A 90 0.63 -14.53 5.11
CA THR A 90 -0.51 -14.92 4.28
C THR A 90 -0.24 -14.52 2.84
N LEU A 91 -0.59 -15.39 1.90
CA LEU A 91 -0.68 -15.05 0.49
C LEU A 91 -1.81 -15.88 -0.13
N GLY A 92 -2.67 -15.24 -0.91
CA GLY A 92 -3.80 -15.88 -1.55
C GLY A 92 -4.33 -15.04 -2.70
N GLN A 93 -4.87 -15.71 -3.70
CA GLN A 93 -5.59 -15.08 -4.80
C GLN A 93 -6.71 -16.01 -5.22
N SER A 94 -7.91 -15.47 -5.38
CA SER A 94 -9.07 -16.18 -5.89
C SER A 94 -9.72 -15.37 -7.00
N SER A 95 -10.22 -16.04 -8.02
CA SER A 95 -10.98 -15.46 -9.11
C SER A 95 -12.38 -16.08 -9.19
N ASP A 96 -13.36 -15.24 -9.48
CA ASP A 96 -14.75 -15.62 -9.78
C ASP A 96 -15.08 -15.18 -11.21
N SER A 97 -15.70 -16.07 -11.97
CA SER A 97 -16.08 -15.82 -13.36
C SER A 97 -17.32 -16.65 -13.74
N PRO A 98 -18.04 -16.28 -14.81
CA PRO A 98 -19.13 -17.10 -15.35
C PRO A 98 -18.73 -18.53 -15.73
N MET A 99 -17.42 -18.80 -15.92
CA MET A 99 -16.89 -20.13 -16.23
C MET A 99 -16.56 -20.96 -14.98
N GLY A 100 -16.68 -20.37 -13.79
CA GLY A 100 -16.37 -20.98 -12.50
C GLY A 100 -15.36 -20.17 -11.67
N ASN A 101 -15.13 -20.65 -10.45
CA ASN A 101 -14.19 -20.07 -9.49
C ASN A 101 -12.86 -20.83 -9.50
N SER A 102 -11.76 -20.12 -9.25
CA SER A 102 -10.44 -20.75 -9.09
C SER A 102 -9.58 -20.01 -8.06
N GLY A 103 -8.50 -20.63 -7.60
CA GLY A 103 -7.55 -20.02 -6.66
C GLY A 103 -7.83 -20.37 -5.19
N GLY A 104 -7.27 -19.57 -4.30
CA GLY A 104 -7.32 -19.75 -2.87
C GLY A 104 -6.00 -19.38 -2.18
N PRO A 105 -5.75 -19.91 -0.97
CA PRO A 105 -4.49 -19.74 -0.27
C PRO A 105 -3.32 -20.36 -1.04
N ILE A 106 -2.22 -19.63 -1.16
CA ILE A 106 -0.97 -20.15 -1.73
C ILE A 106 -0.23 -20.94 -0.66
N MET A 107 -0.21 -22.26 -0.81
CA MET A 107 0.36 -23.17 0.18
C MET A 107 1.90 -23.14 0.17
N GLY A 108 2.51 -23.36 1.34
CA GLY A 108 3.97 -23.48 1.49
C GLY A 108 4.75 -22.15 1.44
N ILE A 109 4.07 -21.01 1.35
CA ILE A 109 4.70 -19.67 1.37
C ILE A 109 4.81 -19.09 2.79
N LYS A 110 3.90 -19.47 3.68
CA LYS A 110 3.85 -18.96 5.06
C LYS A 110 5.15 -19.28 5.81
N GLY A 111 5.69 -18.27 6.49
CA GLY A 111 6.94 -18.33 7.22
C GLY A 111 8.18 -18.21 6.34
N LYS A 112 8.06 -18.17 5.00
CA LYS A 112 9.23 -17.88 4.16
C LYS A 112 9.70 -16.45 4.37
N THR A 113 11.01 -16.29 4.35
CA THR A 113 11.67 -15.00 4.58
C THR A 113 12.52 -14.62 3.38
N CYS A 114 12.49 -13.34 3.01
CA CYS A 114 13.42 -12.77 2.05
C CYS A 114 13.99 -11.44 2.57
N LYS A 115 15.12 -11.03 1.98
CA LYS A 115 15.64 -9.68 2.14
C LYS A 115 15.40 -8.87 0.88
N ILE A 116 15.00 -7.63 1.08
CA ILE A 116 14.85 -6.63 0.02
C ILE A 116 15.61 -5.37 0.43
N VAL A 117 15.90 -4.50 -0.54
CA VAL A 117 16.52 -3.20 -0.31
C VAL A 117 15.56 -2.13 -0.79
N VAL A 118 15.25 -1.18 0.08
CA VAL A 118 14.39 -0.03 -0.23
C VAL A 118 15.06 1.26 0.20
N SER A 119 14.82 2.35 -0.53
CA SER A 119 15.27 3.66 -0.11
C SER A 119 14.55 4.09 1.19
N PRO A 120 15.08 5.05 1.95
CA PRO A 120 14.40 5.60 3.12
C PRO A 120 13.00 6.17 2.85
N TYR A 121 12.70 6.46 1.57
CA TYR A 121 11.45 7.02 1.10
C TYR A 121 10.56 5.99 0.38
N GLY A 122 10.91 4.70 0.41
CA GLY A 122 10.05 3.60 -0.04
C GLY A 122 10.31 3.06 -1.43
N LYS A 123 11.22 3.66 -2.21
CA LYS A 123 11.52 3.15 -3.55
C LYS A 123 12.24 1.81 -3.47
N ALA A 124 11.75 0.78 -4.15
CA ALA A 124 12.46 -0.48 -4.28
C ALA A 124 13.82 -0.27 -5.00
N VAL A 125 14.88 -0.82 -4.41
CA VAL A 125 16.26 -0.78 -4.94
C VAL A 125 16.69 -2.17 -5.39
N ASP A 126 16.35 -3.20 -4.62
CA ASP A 126 16.63 -4.61 -4.94
C ASP A 126 15.53 -5.51 -4.36
N LEU A 127 14.92 -6.33 -5.23
CA LEU A 127 13.89 -7.31 -4.89
C LEU A 127 14.31 -8.75 -5.18
N SER A 128 15.57 -9.00 -5.51
CA SER A 128 16.09 -10.33 -5.90
C SER A 128 15.83 -11.42 -4.85
N GLY A 129 15.88 -11.08 -3.56
CA GLY A 129 15.53 -12.01 -2.49
C GLY A 129 14.06 -12.44 -2.52
N ALA A 130 13.16 -11.57 -2.98
CA ALA A 130 11.74 -11.88 -3.16
C ALA A 130 11.49 -12.63 -4.47
N GLU A 131 12.22 -12.32 -5.55
CA GLU A 131 12.16 -13.05 -6.83
C GLU A 131 12.48 -14.55 -6.66
N ALA A 132 13.40 -14.88 -5.75
CA ALA A 132 13.74 -16.26 -5.44
C ALA A 132 12.60 -17.06 -4.76
N ILE A 133 11.56 -16.38 -4.26
CA ILE A 133 10.38 -17.01 -3.69
C ILE A 133 9.31 -17.14 -4.77
N VAL A 134 9.38 -18.26 -5.48
CA VAL A 134 8.45 -18.63 -6.55
C VAL A 134 7.28 -19.44 -6.00
N PHE A 135 6.11 -19.24 -6.60
CA PHE A 135 4.88 -19.98 -6.30
C PHE A 135 3.98 -20.06 -7.53
N ASN A 136 3.00 -20.96 -7.50
CA ASN A 136 2.01 -21.10 -8.56
C ASN A 136 0.65 -20.60 -8.05
N VAL A 137 0.01 -19.76 -8.85
CA VAL A 137 -1.37 -19.32 -8.65
C VAL A 137 -2.25 -20.17 -9.57
N GLU A 138 -3.24 -20.84 -9.01
CA GLU A 138 -4.19 -21.60 -9.80
C GLU A 138 -4.92 -20.67 -10.78
N GLY A 139 -5.01 -21.07 -12.06
CA GLY A 139 -5.60 -20.25 -13.12
C GLY A 139 -4.69 -19.16 -13.69
N SER A 140 -3.72 -18.65 -12.94
CA SER A 140 -2.82 -17.56 -13.37
C SER A 140 -1.37 -17.98 -13.66
N GLY A 141 -0.94 -19.15 -13.19
CA GLY A 141 0.38 -19.73 -13.47
C GLY A 141 1.48 -19.37 -12.45
N GLU A 142 2.73 -19.54 -12.86
CA GLU A 142 3.90 -19.26 -12.02
C GLU A 142 4.10 -17.76 -11.80
N SER A 143 4.41 -17.39 -10.55
CA SER A 143 4.64 -16.02 -10.09
C SER A 143 5.70 -16.03 -8.99
N ASN A 144 6.11 -14.85 -8.51
CA ASN A 144 7.05 -14.72 -7.40
C ASN A 144 6.70 -13.56 -6.47
N LEU A 145 7.31 -13.56 -5.28
CA LEU A 145 6.94 -12.62 -4.21
C LEU A 145 7.25 -11.15 -4.54
N SER A 146 8.19 -10.89 -5.46
CA SER A 146 8.51 -9.51 -5.84
C SER A 146 7.29 -8.78 -6.43
N GLU A 147 6.33 -9.50 -7.02
CA GLU A 147 5.08 -8.93 -7.53
C GLU A 147 4.24 -8.27 -6.44
N SER A 148 4.17 -8.90 -5.27
CA SER A 148 3.45 -8.36 -4.11
C SER A 148 4.23 -7.24 -3.41
N LEU A 149 5.54 -7.18 -3.61
CA LEU A 149 6.43 -6.25 -2.91
C LEU A 149 6.85 -5.02 -3.73
N HIS A 150 6.69 -5.03 -5.04
CA HIS A 150 7.15 -3.95 -5.92
C HIS A 150 6.58 -2.58 -5.53
N ASP A 151 5.26 -2.49 -5.39
CA ASP A 151 4.56 -1.24 -5.06
C ASP A 151 4.06 -1.22 -3.60
N PHE A 152 4.61 -2.11 -2.77
CA PHE A 152 4.15 -2.31 -1.40
C PHE A 152 4.48 -1.14 -0.47
N PHE A 153 5.60 -0.46 -0.73
CA PHE A 153 6.04 0.69 0.05
C PHE A 153 5.67 1.98 -0.71
N PRO A 154 4.67 2.74 -0.23
CA PRO A 154 4.44 4.11 -0.65
C PRO A 154 5.71 4.94 -0.82
N LEU A 155 5.82 5.66 -1.95
CA LEU A 155 6.81 6.71 -2.11
C LEU A 155 6.46 7.92 -1.22
N LEU A 156 7.37 8.23 -0.29
CA LEU A 156 7.27 9.34 0.65
C LEU A 156 7.89 10.63 0.07
N PRO A 157 7.48 11.82 0.52
CA PRO A 157 8.04 13.07 0.03
C PRO A 157 9.47 13.25 0.55
N GLU A 158 10.38 13.68 -0.31
CA GLU A 158 11.77 13.98 0.10
C GLU A 158 11.85 15.26 0.95
N ASN A 159 10.90 16.17 0.74
CA ASN A 159 10.81 17.43 1.48
C ASN A 159 9.88 17.28 2.70
N PRO A 160 10.13 18.03 3.79
CA PRO A 160 9.20 18.12 4.90
C PRO A 160 7.80 18.52 4.45
N VAL A 161 6.79 17.93 5.07
CA VAL A 161 5.36 18.18 4.80
C VAL A 161 4.62 18.38 6.11
N LYS A 162 3.47 19.04 6.08
CA LYS A 162 2.55 19.15 7.23
C LYS A 162 1.17 18.58 6.87
N PRO A 163 0.32 18.27 7.86
CA PRO A 163 -1.04 17.83 7.60
C PRO A 163 -1.79 18.76 6.63
N GLY A 164 -2.39 18.18 5.61
CA GLY A 164 -3.05 18.89 4.50
C GLY A 164 -2.20 19.01 3.23
N ASP A 165 -0.87 18.88 3.33
CA ASP A 165 0.00 18.93 2.15
C ASP A 165 -0.18 17.69 1.27
N THR A 166 -0.01 17.90 -0.04
CA THR A 166 -0.09 16.86 -1.06
C THR A 166 1.20 16.77 -1.84
N TRP A 167 1.56 15.56 -2.27
CA TRP A 167 2.68 15.35 -3.20
C TRP A 167 2.32 14.30 -4.23
N ASN A 168 2.82 14.51 -5.45
CA ASN A 168 2.60 13.61 -6.56
C ASN A 168 3.77 12.63 -6.65
N THR A 169 3.44 11.38 -6.91
CA THR A 169 4.41 10.32 -7.20
C THR A 169 3.98 9.62 -8.47
N SER A 170 4.92 9.49 -9.41
CA SER A 170 4.73 8.66 -10.60
C SER A 170 5.77 7.57 -10.56
N ASP A 171 5.33 6.34 -10.84
CA ASP A 171 6.24 5.21 -10.96
C ASP A 171 5.87 4.34 -12.14
N SER A 172 6.86 3.63 -12.67
CA SER A 172 6.66 2.65 -13.71
C SER A 172 7.33 1.36 -13.31
N SER A 173 6.58 0.26 -13.32
CA SER A 173 7.10 -1.06 -13.12
C SER A 173 6.95 -1.87 -14.41
N ALA A 174 7.98 -2.66 -14.72
CA ALA A 174 7.93 -3.62 -15.80
C ALA A 174 8.34 -4.97 -15.23
N MET A 175 7.58 -6.00 -15.58
CA MET A 175 7.84 -7.37 -15.16
C MET A 175 7.82 -8.25 -16.39
N LYS A 176 8.81 -9.14 -16.46
CA LYS A 176 8.90 -10.14 -17.52
C LYS A 176 9.24 -11.50 -16.92
N THR A 177 8.36 -12.46 -17.11
CA THR A 177 8.58 -13.88 -16.83
C THR A 177 8.48 -14.68 -18.12
N ALA A 178 8.67 -16.00 -18.05
CA ALA A 178 8.47 -16.87 -19.22
C ALA A 178 7.01 -16.86 -19.72
N ALA A 179 6.04 -16.66 -18.81
CA ALA A 179 4.61 -16.74 -19.10
C ALA A 179 3.93 -15.36 -19.24
N MET A 180 4.59 -14.27 -18.83
CA MET A 180 3.97 -12.95 -18.70
C MET A 180 4.93 -11.80 -19.04
N ASP A 181 4.40 -10.78 -19.69
CA ASP A 181 5.05 -9.47 -19.87
C ASP A 181 4.07 -8.38 -19.42
N ARG A 182 4.45 -7.60 -18.40
CA ARG A 182 3.61 -6.58 -17.79
C ARG A 182 4.34 -5.26 -17.71
N THR A 183 3.63 -4.18 -17.99
CA THR A 183 4.03 -2.80 -17.69
C THR A 183 2.90 -2.11 -16.94
N LEU A 184 3.21 -1.53 -15.79
CA LEU A 184 2.32 -0.63 -15.06
C LEU A 184 2.97 0.75 -15.02
N ILE A 185 2.19 1.79 -15.31
CA ILE A 185 2.55 3.18 -15.04
C ILE A 185 1.49 3.71 -14.11
N SER A 186 1.90 4.26 -12.97
CA SER A 186 0.99 4.83 -11.98
C SER A 186 1.30 6.32 -11.77
N ASN A 187 0.26 7.09 -11.51
CA ASN A 187 0.31 8.48 -11.10
C ASN A 187 -0.58 8.61 -9.86
N ILE A 188 0.03 8.96 -8.73
CA ILE A 188 -0.62 8.96 -7.43
C ILE A 188 -0.46 10.35 -6.82
N ILE A 189 -1.57 10.90 -6.33
CA ILE A 189 -1.62 12.07 -5.46
C ILE A 189 -1.72 11.54 -4.04
N ASN A 190 -0.69 11.80 -3.25
CA ASN A 190 -0.65 11.44 -1.84
C ASN A 190 -0.98 12.69 -1.01
N LYS A 191 -1.63 12.50 0.14
CA LYS A 191 -1.95 13.57 1.08
C LYS A 191 -1.61 13.15 2.50
N LEU A 192 -0.90 14.00 3.24
CA LEU A 192 -0.69 13.80 4.67
C LEU A 192 -1.95 14.23 5.41
N GLU A 193 -2.68 13.29 6.02
CA GLU A 193 -3.90 13.61 6.75
C GLU A 193 -3.62 14.03 8.19
N ALA A 194 -2.76 13.29 8.88
CA ALA A 194 -2.45 13.52 10.27
C ALA A 194 -1.16 12.79 10.68
N ILE A 195 -0.64 13.18 11.85
CA ILE A 195 0.32 12.39 12.60
C ILE A 195 -0.43 11.78 13.79
N GLU A 196 -0.33 10.47 13.97
CA GLU A 196 -1.07 9.71 14.98
C GLU A 196 -0.21 8.65 15.65
N MET A 197 -0.59 8.24 16.86
CA MET A 197 0.08 7.16 17.58
C MET A 197 -0.55 5.82 17.23
N VAL A 198 0.24 4.90 16.69
CA VAL A 198 -0.16 3.52 16.42
C VAL A 198 0.78 2.60 17.20
N ASP A 199 0.24 1.85 18.17
CA ASP A 199 1.00 0.94 19.03
C ASP A 199 2.24 1.58 19.70
N GLY A 200 2.12 2.86 20.08
CA GLY A 200 3.19 3.62 20.72
C GLY A 200 4.27 4.14 19.77
N VAL A 201 4.05 4.06 18.46
CA VAL A 201 4.89 4.64 17.41
C VAL A 201 4.15 5.81 16.76
N GLU A 202 4.86 6.92 16.58
CA GLU A 202 4.34 8.07 15.83
C GLU A 202 4.35 7.75 14.33
N CYS A 203 3.16 7.69 13.72
CA CYS A 203 2.94 7.31 12.33
C CYS A 203 2.26 8.43 11.55
N ALA A 204 2.64 8.57 10.29
CA ALA A 204 1.96 9.45 9.36
C ALA A 204 0.77 8.71 8.72
N ARG A 205 -0.42 9.27 8.86
CA ARG A 205 -1.61 8.81 8.15
C ARG A 205 -1.67 9.47 6.79
N ILE A 206 -1.53 8.67 5.73
CA ILE A 206 -1.46 9.15 4.35
C ILE A 206 -2.61 8.54 3.55
N THR A 207 -3.38 9.40 2.89
CA THR A 207 -4.36 8.98 1.88
C THR A 207 -3.75 9.11 0.49
N LYS A 208 -4.25 8.30 -0.44
CA LYS A 208 -3.76 8.23 -1.80
C LYS A 208 -4.90 8.10 -2.76
N GLU A 209 -4.82 8.82 -3.85
CA GLU A 209 -5.69 8.66 -5.01
C GLU A 209 -4.78 8.56 -6.23
N GLY A 210 -5.03 7.59 -7.11
CA GLY A 210 -4.15 7.38 -8.24
C GLY A 210 -4.86 6.83 -9.45
N THR A 211 -4.27 7.10 -10.60
CA THR A 211 -4.63 6.49 -11.88
C THR A 211 -3.40 5.79 -12.43
N GLY A 212 -3.61 4.80 -13.27
CA GLY A 212 -2.50 4.13 -13.93
C GLY A 212 -2.92 3.52 -15.24
N THR A 213 -1.94 3.30 -16.09
CA THR A 213 -2.11 2.47 -17.28
C THR A 213 -1.41 1.15 -17.04
N PHE A 214 -2.09 0.05 -17.30
CA PHE A 214 -1.50 -1.28 -17.27
C PHE A 214 -1.56 -1.90 -18.66
N LYS A 215 -0.48 -2.58 -19.03
CA LYS A 215 -0.41 -3.45 -20.21
C LYS A 215 0.11 -4.78 -19.75
N MET A 216 -0.56 -5.85 -20.13
CA MET A 216 -0.19 -7.20 -19.77
C MET A 216 -0.38 -8.12 -20.96
N SER A 217 0.61 -8.95 -21.24
CA SER A 217 0.51 -10.07 -22.17
C SER A 217 0.80 -11.33 -21.37
N LEU A 218 -0.06 -12.35 -21.47
CA LEU A 218 0.14 -13.60 -20.74
C LEU A 218 -0.33 -14.80 -21.55
N GLN A 219 0.32 -15.94 -21.34
CA GLN A 219 -0.11 -17.22 -21.88
C GLN A 219 -0.96 -17.97 -20.86
N ALA A 220 -2.24 -18.15 -21.16
CA ALA A 220 -3.15 -18.94 -20.34
C ALA A 220 -3.85 -19.99 -21.20
N GLN A 221 -3.83 -21.24 -20.74
CA GLN A 221 -4.52 -22.37 -21.38
C GLN A 221 -4.17 -22.54 -22.88
N GLY A 222 -2.93 -22.22 -23.27
CA GLY A 222 -2.46 -22.32 -24.66
C GLY A 222 -2.91 -21.17 -25.58
N MET A 223 -3.48 -20.10 -25.03
CA MET A 223 -3.85 -18.89 -25.76
C MET A 223 -2.98 -17.71 -25.31
N ASP A 224 -2.60 -16.85 -26.26
CA ASP A 224 -2.00 -15.55 -25.99
C ASP A 224 -3.10 -14.53 -25.67
N LEU A 225 -3.08 -13.99 -24.45
CA LEU A 225 -3.99 -12.94 -24.01
C LEU A 225 -3.25 -11.61 -23.90
N SER A 226 -3.88 -10.52 -24.36
CA SER A 226 -3.39 -9.16 -24.17
C SER A 226 -4.45 -8.33 -23.48
N ILE A 227 -4.08 -7.75 -22.33
CA ILE A 227 -4.96 -6.95 -21.47
C ILE A 227 -4.35 -5.55 -21.36
N LYS A 228 -5.18 -4.52 -21.51
CA LYS A 228 -4.79 -3.12 -21.37
C LYS A 228 -5.87 -2.35 -20.61
N GLY A 229 -5.46 -1.38 -19.81
CA GLY A 229 -6.34 -0.41 -19.16
C GLY A 229 -5.56 0.75 -18.59
#